data_AF-A0A2G5TYB3-F1
#
_entry.id   AF-A0A2G5TYB3-F1
#
_cell.length_a   1.000
_cell.length_b   1.000
_cell.length_c   1.000
_cell.angle_alpha   90.00
_cell.angle_beta   90.00
_cell.angle_gamma   90.00
#
_symmetry.space_group_name_H-M   'P 1'
#
loop_
_entity.id
_entity.type
_entity.pdbx_description
1 polymer ?
#
loop_
_entity_poly.entity_id
_entity_poly.type
_entity_poly.pdbx_seq_one_letter_code
_entity_poly.pdbx_strand_id
1 'polypeptide(L)'
;MATIQESSSEKISLKDENDVSDQVFEYLEENFVEKNDMEIEKISILLLSYTNPPKLPKGIRCKNWEIKCESHPPYVTNLLESIPLNSDFLKIESESYGTDRDLLNKWEEMEQVKTAKQKSLKMEIH
;
A
#
# COMPACT_ATOMS: atom_id res chain seq x y z
N MET A 1 0.33 3.96 12.67
CA MET A 1 1.44 4.74 12.09
C MET A 1 1.60 4.42 10.60
N ALA A 2 1.45 5.43 9.75
CA ALA A 2 1.77 5.38 8.32
C ALA A 2 2.82 6.45 7.98
N THR A 3 3.74 6.14 7.06
CA THR A 3 4.80 7.07 6.64
C THR A 3 4.71 7.33 5.15
N ILE A 4 4.56 8.59 4.76
CA ILE A 4 4.54 9.04 3.36
C ILE A 4 5.83 9.84 3.13
N GLN A 5 6.51 9.58 2.01
CA GLN A 5 7.73 10.29 1.63
C GLN A 5 7.48 11.06 0.33
N GLU A 6 7.60 12.38 0.41
CA GLU A 6 7.51 13.26 -0.75
C GLU A 6 8.85 13.31 -1.50
N SER A 7 8.81 13.70 -2.78
CA SER A 7 9.97 13.86 -3.65
C SER A 7 10.97 14.93 -3.16
N SER A 8 10.56 15.78 -2.20
CA SER A 8 11.34 16.84 -1.54
C SER A 8 12.13 16.37 -0.30
N SER A 9 12.24 15.07 -0.02
CA SER A 9 12.86 14.47 1.19
C SER A 9 12.07 14.64 2.50
N GLU A 10 10.92 15.31 2.47
CA GLU A 10 10.07 15.46 3.65
C GLU A 10 9.33 14.14 3.95
N LYS A 11 9.43 13.67 5.19
CA LYS A 11 8.79 12.44 5.68
C LYS A 11 7.67 12.81 6.62
N ILE A 12 6.46 12.45 6.25
CA ILE A 12 5.25 12.72 7.03
C ILE A 12 4.84 11.43 7.73
N SER A 13 4.69 11.51 9.05
CA SER A 13 4.30 10.37 9.90
C SER A 13 2.96 10.64 10.54
N LEU A 14 1.93 9.91 10.12
CA LEU A 14 0.58 10.00 10.70
C LEU A 14 0.46 9.00 11.85
N LYS A 15 0.11 9.49 13.04
CA LYS A 15 0.02 8.73 14.30
C LYS A 15 -1.30 9.04 15.00
N ASP A 16 -2.29 8.19 14.75
CA ASP A 16 -3.50 8.06 15.56
C ASP A 16 -3.64 6.59 15.95
N GLU A 17 -4.31 6.27 17.05
CA GLU A 17 -4.48 4.88 17.50
C GLU A 17 -5.82 4.30 17.03
N ASN A 18 -6.80 5.15 16.68
CA ASN A 18 -8.15 4.71 16.35
C ASN A 18 -8.58 5.03 14.91
N ASP A 19 -7.97 6.02 14.25
CA ASP A 19 -8.47 6.53 12.96
C ASP A 19 -7.37 6.89 11.94
N VAL A 20 -6.27 6.14 11.94
CA VAL A 20 -5.19 6.35 10.93
C VAL A 20 -5.70 6.13 9.51
N SER A 21 -6.76 5.35 9.34
CA SER A 21 -7.21 4.94 8.02
C SER A 21 -7.82 6.08 7.21
N ASP A 22 -8.80 6.75 7.78
CA ASP A 22 -9.49 7.84 7.09
C ASP A 22 -8.58 9.08 7.04
N GLN A 23 -7.71 9.32 8.04
CA GLN A 23 -6.71 10.38 7.99
C GLN A 23 -5.67 10.20 6.86
N VAL A 24 -5.18 8.96 6.63
CA VAL A 24 -4.27 8.68 5.51
C VAL A 24 -4.98 8.91 4.18
N PHE A 25 -6.24 8.51 4.09
CA PHE A 25 -7.04 8.70 2.88
C PHE A 25 -7.25 10.19 2.58
N GLU A 26 -7.77 10.95 3.54
CA GLU A 26 -8.02 12.39 3.40
C GLU A 26 -6.74 13.16 3.06
N TYR A 27 -5.65 12.87 3.77
CA TYR A 27 -4.37 13.51 3.51
C TYR A 27 -3.88 13.23 2.07
N LEU A 28 -3.99 11.99 1.60
CA LEU A 28 -3.59 11.63 0.24
C LEU A 28 -4.50 12.22 -0.83
N GLU A 29 -5.81 12.25 -0.58
CA GLU A 29 -6.83 12.80 -1.48
C GLU A 29 -6.61 14.31 -1.66
N GLU A 30 -6.56 15.07 -0.56
CA GLU A 30 -6.44 16.53 -0.59
C GLU A 30 -5.11 17.00 -1.19
N ASN A 31 -4.00 16.30 -0.90
CA ASN A 31 -2.67 16.79 -1.25
C ASN A 31 -2.12 16.23 -2.56
N PHE A 32 -2.55 15.04 -2.99
CA PHE A 32 -1.95 14.37 -4.15
C PHE A 32 -2.96 13.96 -5.22
N VAL A 33 -4.26 13.89 -4.91
CA VAL A 33 -5.30 13.63 -5.91
C VAL A 33 -5.93 14.94 -6.38
N GLU A 34 -6.43 15.76 -5.46
CA GLU A 34 -7.15 16.99 -5.78
C GLU A 34 -6.23 18.14 -6.21
N LYS A 35 -5.18 18.43 -5.44
CA LYS A 35 -4.23 19.52 -5.76
C LYS A 35 -3.37 19.21 -6.98
N ASN A 36 -3.09 17.93 -7.27
CA ASN A 36 -2.34 17.43 -8.44
C ASN A 36 -0.97 18.11 -8.67
N ASP A 37 -0.45 18.83 -7.68
CA ASP A 37 0.74 19.68 -7.80
C ASP A 37 2.05 18.91 -7.59
N MET A 38 1.99 17.68 -7.04
CA MET A 38 3.16 16.90 -6.66
C MET A 38 3.06 15.43 -7.07
N GLU A 39 4.12 14.91 -7.73
CA GLU A 39 4.26 13.49 -8.04
C GLU A 39 4.86 12.77 -6.82
N ILE A 40 4.18 11.72 -6.33
CA ILE A 40 4.68 10.91 -5.22
C ILE A 40 5.69 9.91 -5.77
N GLU A 41 6.95 10.03 -5.35
CA GLU A 41 8.00 9.11 -5.79
C GLU A 41 7.76 7.69 -5.26
N LYS A 42 7.40 7.55 -3.98
CA LYS A 42 7.25 6.25 -3.33
C LYS A 42 6.25 6.28 -2.17
N ILE A 43 5.41 5.25 -2.07
CA ILE A 43 4.56 4.98 -0.91
C ILE A 43 5.01 3.68 -0.24
N SER A 44 5.25 3.75 1.07
CA SER A 44 5.60 2.60 1.91
C SER A 44 4.59 2.44 3.04
N ILE A 45 3.92 1.28 3.10
CA ILE A 45 2.90 0.96 4.10
C ILE A 45 3.37 -0.21 4.95
N LEU A 46 3.33 -0.05 6.28
CA LEU A 46 3.63 -1.10 7.24
C LEU A 46 2.40 -1.41 8.10
N LEU A 47 1.87 -2.63 7.99
CA LEU A 47 0.69 -3.12 8.69
C LEU A 47 1.08 -4.11 9.80
N LEU A 48 1.26 -3.60 11.02
CA LEU A 48 1.72 -4.41 12.17
C LEU A 48 0.57 -5.15 12.89
N SER A 49 -0.57 -4.48 13.12
CA SER A 49 -1.76 -5.06 13.76
C SER A 49 -2.93 -4.09 13.62
N TYR A 50 -3.51 -4.00 12.43
CA TYR A 50 -4.62 -3.08 12.18
C TYR A 50 -5.95 -3.81 12.14
N THR A 51 -6.86 -3.42 13.02
CA THR A 51 -8.30 -3.69 12.86
C THR A 51 -8.92 -2.78 11.79
N ASN A 52 -8.26 -1.66 11.47
CA ASN A 52 -8.69 -0.69 10.46
C ASN A 52 -7.49 -0.24 9.59
N PRO A 53 -7.14 -0.96 8.52
CA PRO A 53 -5.99 -0.63 7.65
C PRO A 53 -6.24 0.68 6.89
N PRO A 54 -5.19 1.41 6.49
CA PRO A 54 -5.32 2.63 5.71
C PRO A 54 -6.03 2.39 4.38
N LYS A 55 -6.94 3.30 4.02
CA LYS A 55 -7.53 3.36 2.68
C LYS A 55 -6.64 4.23 1.80
N LEU A 56 -6.49 3.83 0.55
CA LEU A 56 -5.79 4.61 -0.46
C LEU A 56 -6.82 5.20 -1.43
N PRO A 57 -6.76 6.51 -1.72
CA PRO A 57 -7.62 7.11 -2.73
C PRO A 57 -7.23 6.64 -4.13
N LYS A 58 -8.24 6.57 -5.00
CA LYS A 58 -8.03 6.21 -6.41
C LYS A 58 -7.43 7.39 -7.15
N GLY A 59 -6.47 7.11 -8.03
CA GLY A 59 -5.87 8.14 -8.89
C GLY A 59 -4.60 8.78 -8.33
N ILE A 60 -4.07 8.28 -7.22
CA ILE A 60 -2.71 8.61 -6.77
C ILE A 60 -1.72 8.29 -7.90
N ARG A 61 -0.95 9.31 -8.30
CA ARG A 61 0.17 9.16 -9.23
C ARG A 61 1.43 8.82 -8.46
N CYS A 62 1.61 7.53 -8.17
CA CYS A 62 2.82 6.99 -7.57
C CYS A 62 3.32 5.79 -8.39
N LYS A 63 4.63 5.74 -8.63
CA LYS A 63 5.28 4.71 -9.44
C LYS A 63 5.92 3.60 -8.63
N ASN A 64 6.21 3.83 -7.34
CA ASN A 64 6.92 2.88 -6.49
C ASN A 64 6.13 2.59 -5.22
N TRP A 65 5.82 1.31 -5.00
CA TRP A 65 4.96 0.87 -3.90
C TRP A 65 5.64 -0.22 -3.09
N GLU A 66 5.62 -0.07 -1.77
CA GLU A 66 6.05 -1.10 -0.82
C GLU A 66 4.98 -1.31 0.23
N ILE A 67 4.51 -2.55 0.36
CA ILE A 67 3.55 -2.96 1.39
C ILE A 67 4.17 -4.07 2.21
N LYS A 68 4.29 -3.87 3.51
CA LYS A 68 4.65 -4.92 4.47
C LYS A 68 3.48 -5.18 5.41
N CYS A 69 3.06 -6.42 5.57
CA CYS A 69 1.94 -6.83 6.40
C CYS A 69 2.32 -7.98 7.32
N GLU A 70 2.19 -7.81 8.64
CA GLU A 70 2.62 -8.81 9.63
C GLU A 70 1.44 -9.50 10.35
N SER A 71 0.19 -9.17 10.01
CA SER A 71 -0.97 -9.62 10.80
C SER A 71 -2.20 -10.08 10.01
N HIS A 72 -2.63 -9.37 8.96
CA HIS A 72 -3.88 -9.67 8.27
C HIS A 72 -3.77 -9.51 6.75
N PRO A 73 -3.30 -10.56 6.04
CA PRO A 73 -3.07 -10.55 4.59
C PRO A 73 -4.27 -10.09 3.74
N PRO A 74 -5.54 -10.42 4.05
CA PRO A 74 -6.67 -9.97 3.22
C PRO A 74 -6.70 -8.46 2.93
N TYR A 75 -6.20 -7.62 3.85
CA TYR A 75 -6.15 -6.17 3.66
C TYR A 75 -5.18 -5.71 2.57
N VAL A 76 -4.13 -6.47 2.30
CA VAL A 76 -3.22 -6.19 1.20
C VAL A 76 -3.98 -6.21 -0.13
N THR A 77 -5.00 -7.06 -0.26
CA THR A 77 -5.84 -7.11 -1.47
C THR A 77 -6.53 -5.77 -1.74
N ASN A 78 -7.11 -5.14 -0.72
CA ASN A 78 -7.80 -3.86 -0.87
C ASN A 78 -6.83 -2.73 -1.24
N LEU A 79 -5.63 -2.76 -0.66
CA LEU A 79 -4.56 -1.83 -1.02
C LEU A 79 -4.13 -2.01 -2.47
N LEU A 80 -3.95 -3.25 -2.92
CA LEU A 80 -3.60 -3.58 -4.30
C LEU A 80 -4.63 -3.06 -5.29
N GLU A 81 -5.92 -3.15 -5.00
CA GLU A 81 -6.98 -2.62 -5.88
C GLU A 81 -6.90 -1.10 -6.08
N SER A 82 -6.26 -0.39 -5.14
CA SER A 82 -6.11 1.06 -5.16
C SER A 82 -4.83 1.52 -5.86
N ILE A 83 -3.88 0.61 -6.10
CA ILE A 83 -2.61 0.91 -6.78
C ILE A 83 -2.86 1.09 -8.28
N PRO A 84 -2.26 2.12 -8.92
CA PRO A 84 -2.36 2.30 -10.36
C PRO A 84 -1.63 1.19 -11.13
N LEU A 85 -2.19 0.83 -12.30
CA LEU A 85 -1.56 -0.10 -13.24
C LEU A 85 -0.23 0.46 -13.76
N ASN A 86 0.66 -0.43 -14.22
CA ASN A 86 1.96 -0.08 -14.81
C ASN A 86 2.91 0.68 -13.85
N SER A 87 2.83 0.39 -12.56
CA SER A 87 3.81 0.88 -11.58
C SER A 87 5.23 0.44 -11.97
N ASP A 88 6.23 1.27 -11.69
CA ASP A 88 7.64 0.94 -11.95
C ASP A 88 8.13 -0.15 -11.00
N PHE A 89 7.73 -0.06 -9.73
CA PHE A 89 8.09 -1.01 -8.69
C PHE A 89 6.92 -1.32 -7.77
N LEU A 90 6.69 -2.61 -7.51
CA LEU A 90 5.72 -3.08 -6.52
C LEU A 90 6.32 -4.19 -5.66
N LYS A 91 6.49 -3.94 -4.37
CA LYS A 91 6.96 -4.94 -3.40
C LYS A 91 5.91 -5.18 -2.34
N ILE A 92 5.61 -6.46 -2.10
CA ILE A 92 4.69 -6.90 -1.06
C ILE A 92 5.39 -7.99 -0.24
N GLU A 93 5.49 -7.76 1.06
CA GLU A 93 5.92 -8.73 2.05
C GLU A 93 4.77 -8.97 3.01
N SER A 94 4.32 -10.21 3.15
CA SER A 94 3.25 -10.56 4.10
C SER A 94 3.66 -11.75 4.96
N GLU A 95 3.30 -11.71 6.23
CA GLU A 95 3.30 -12.87 7.13
C GLU A 95 1.86 -13.33 7.33
N SER A 96 1.65 -14.64 7.34
CA SER A 96 0.35 -15.29 7.54
C SER A 96 0.47 -16.43 8.53
N TYR A 97 -0.54 -16.58 9.38
CA TYR A 97 -0.74 -17.73 10.25
C TYR A 97 -1.94 -18.54 9.72
N GLY A 98 -1.71 -19.50 8.80
CA GLY A 98 -2.80 -20.30 8.21
C GLY A 98 -2.61 -20.79 6.77
N THR A 99 -3.70 -21.11 6.07
CA THR A 99 -3.72 -21.68 4.71
C THR A 99 -3.80 -20.61 3.60
N ASP A 100 -3.09 -19.50 3.73
CA ASP A 100 -3.24 -18.32 2.86
C ASP A 100 -2.52 -18.43 1.49
N ARG A 101 -2.17 -19.64 1.04
CA ARG A 101 -1.61 -19.84 -0.31
C ARG A 101 -2.54 -19.36 -1.42
N ASP A 102 -3.85 -19.47 -1.22
CA ASP A 102 -4.84 -19.00 -2.18
C ASP A 102 -4.84 -17.46 -2.30
N LEU A 103 -4.47 -16.73 -1.25
CA LEU A 103 -4.32 -15.27 -1.30
C LEU A 103 -3.09 -14.86 -2.10
N LEU A 104 -1.97 -15.55 -1.94
CA LEU A 104 -0.78 -15.28 -2.75
C LEU A 104 -1.08 -15.48 -4.25
N ASN A 105 -1.72 -16.61 -4.60
CA ASN A 105 -2.13 -16.89 -5.98
C ASN A 105 -3.07 -15.79 -6.50
N LYS A 106 -4.04 -15.36 -5.68
CA LYS A 106 -4.94 -14.26 -6.02
C LYS A 106 -4.17 -12.97 -6.31
N TRP A 107 -3.17 -12.60 -5.50
CA TRP A 107 -2.38 -11.39 -5.73
C TRP A 107 -1.56 -11.48 -7.02
N GLU A 108 -0.97 -12.64 -7.31
CA GLU A 108 -0.26 -12.86 -8.58
C GLU A 108 -1.16 -12.69 -9.80
N GLU A 109 -2.46 -13.00 -9.65
CA GLU A 109 -3.45 -12.82 -10.71
C GLU A 109 -3.97 -11.38 -10.86
N MET A 110 -3.73 -10.49 -9.90
CA MET A 110 -4.19 -9.09 -9.97
C MET A 110 -3.44 -8.29 -11.05
N GLU A 111 -4.17 -7.48 -11.80
CA GLU A 111 -3.61 -6.70 -12.91
C GLU A 111 -2.55 -5.68 -12.45
N GLN A 112 -2.68 -5.12 -11.25
CA GLN A 112 -1.70 -4.22 -10.65
C GLN A 112 -0.34 -4.92 -10.48
N VAL A 113 -0.36 -6.18 -10.05
CA VAL A 113 0.85 -7.01 -9.91
C VAL A 113 1.37 -7.46 -11.26
N LYS A 114 0.49 -7.86 -12.19
CA LYS A 114 0.89 -8.31 -13.52
C LYS A 114 1.58 -7.21 -14.32
N THR A 115 1.04 -6.00 -14.27
CA THR A 115 1.49 -4.86 -15.07
C THR A 115 2.66 -4.08 -14.45
N ALA A 116 3.02 -4.34 -13.19
CA ALA A 116 4.20 -3.74 -12.57
C ALA A 116 5.49 -4.16 -13.30
N LYS A 117 6.36 -3.19 -13.64
CA LYS A 117 7.60 -3.45 -14.38
C LYS A 117 8.57 -4.30 -13.58
N GLN A 118 8.73 -3.97 -12.31
CA GLN A 118 9.48 -4.75 -11.33
C GLN A 118 8.57 -5.11 -10.17
N LYS A 119 8.61 -6.37 -9.75
CA LYS A 119 7.78 -6.85 -8.64
C LYS A 119 8.49 -7.85 -7.75
N SER A 120 8.13 -7.81 -6.48
CA SER A 120 8.55 -8.79 -5.49
C SER A 120 7.36 -9.11 -4.59
N LEU A 121 6.87 -10.35 -4.64
CA LEU A 121 5.83 -10.85 -3.77
C LEU A 121 6.44 -11.92 -2.87
N LYS A 122 6.35 -11.72 -1.56
CA LYS A 122 6.81 -12.69 -0.55
C LYS A 122 5.72 -12.89 0.47
N MET A 123 5.31 -14.14 0.68
CA MET A 123 4.43 -14.53 1.78
C MET A 123 5.13 -15.58 2.63
N GLU A 124 5.38 -15.25 3.90
CA GLU A 124 5.84 -16.21 4.90
C GLU A 124 4.62 -16.79 5.61
N ILE A 125 4.54 -18.12 5.66
CA ILE A 125 3.41 -18.84 6.26
C ILE A 125 3.96 -19.60 7.47
N HIS A 126 3.39 -19.32 8.65
CA HIS A 126 3.75 -19.93 9.93
C HIS A 126 2.71 -20.95 10.40
#